data_AF-A0A850F9R5-F1
#
_entry.id   AF-A0A850F9R5-F1
#
_cell.length_a   1.000
_cell.length_b   1.000
_cell.length_c   1.000
_cell.angle_alpha   90.00
_cell.angle_beta   90.00
_cell.angle_gamma   90.00
#
_symmetry.space_group_name_H-M   'P 1'
#
loop_
_entity.id
_entity.type
_entity.pdbx_description
1 polymer ?
#
loop_
_entity_poly.entity_id
_entity_poly.type
_entity_poly.pdbx_seq_one_letter_code
_entity_poly.pdbx_strand_id
1 'polypeptide(L)'
;MMQSHARNPTEQLMAQLELLWLEASEDPQARLFIWRVKANAESLVQAFIALQQQPPGDYSAPDLFIGLMAPFDTGYGYSHELADEFIERYEASEGEQGWDFEPLLPCYSAAQWQALLGNFAKEHQDRLRYVVTVLTPESVSDDAALMRWLTQSVEQIAPDVRMMLIDTLEQPTWQALQQAFPRWVRLLTPDIDGMKLMQQTTSQLSDSDSDRLRCRQFMADAMLLLERGTPQQVEARAGLALAIAHQKGWSEQQVVMHNMIGGAWLKGNAPHKAVEAYHQARHTAQFVGAQPLRAALQMQSAFGEGGAWFSAGEYRRAAEAYRAAAVLAQRAENRVLEIEGWRMAGRCLVLGGDGIAAMSDYARAIDAARPLSAGERAQTTLPLALSDLLHLQDSRRAQALERCAESYQQRKNRFIADAENTVARHAATPAAVRQVECRLQQSLELSFLRARTQREQLIVDGCPAFRQIVAIGRQYLHPHWNGLPDIAHPFDAPPGQWQQMPQSMAQPDDAAGEFIQQTDSRTRHEKGGDNRGDRTTGDRLC
;
A
#
# COMPACT_ATOMS: atom_id res chain seq x y z
N MET A 1 41.23 25.52 -4.11
CA MET A 1 40.10 26.45 -4.03
C MET A 1 39.59 26.74 -5.43
N MET A 2 38.58 26.00 -5.89
CA MET A 2 37.77 26.37 -7.04
C MET A 2 36.37 26.65 -6.49
N GLN A 3 35.88 27.86 -6.76
CA GLN A 3 34.56 28.33 -6.34
C GLN A 3 33.49 27.59 -7.16
N SER A 4 32.76 26.66 -6.56
CA SER A 4 31.56 26.11 -7.21
C SER A 4 30.43 27.14 -7.11
N HIS A 5 29.93 27.57 -8.27
CA HIS A 5 28.71 28.35 -8.36
C HIS A 5 27.55 27.43 -7.99
N ALA A 6 26.80 27.76 -6.95
CA ALA A 6 25.66 26.96 -6.53
C ALA A 6 24.58 26.94 -7.64
N ARG A 7 24.47 25.80 -8.34
CA ARG A 7 23.39 25.46 -9.27
C ARG A 7 22.10 25.11 -8.46
N ASN A 8 20.96 24.97 -9.15
CA ASN A 8 19.59 24.78 -8.63
C ASN A 8 19.49 23.90 -7.35
N PRO A 9 18.58 24.15 -6.38
CA PRO A 9 18.32 23.32 -5.19
C PRO A 9 18.46 21.80 -5.36
N THR A 10 18.02 21.24 -6.49
CA THR A 10 18.17 19.80 -6.76
C THR A 10 19.62 19.35 -6.88
N GLU A 11 20.50 20.14 -7.52
CA GLU A 11 21.92 19.79 -7.68
C GLU A 11 22.67 19.87 -6.34
N GLN A 12 22.30 20.83 -5.49
CA GLN A 12 22.84 20.91 -4.13
C GLN A 12 22.46 19.68 -3.31
N LEU A 13 21.23 19.18 -3.49
CA LEU A 13 20.81 17.94 -2.85
C LEU A 13 21.62 16.74 -3.37
N MET A 14 21.83 16.60 -4.70
CA MET A 14 22.63 15.50 -5.24
C MET A 14 24.05 15.47 -4.65
N ALA A 15 24.70 16.63 -4.56
CA ALA A 15 26.03 16.74 -3.94
C ALA A 15 26.03 16.40 -2.43
N GLN A 16 24.93 16.71 -1.71
CA GLN A 16 24.79 16.31 -0.31
C GLN A 16 24.63 14.80 -0.14
N LEU A 17 23.86 14.15 -1.03
CA LEU A 17 23.68 12.69 -1.00
C LEU A 17 24.97 11.96 -1.36
N GLU A 18 25.74 12.49 -2.32
CA GLU A 18 27.08 12.00 -2.65
C GLU A 18 28.01 12.08 -1.45
N LEU A 19 28.11 13.24 -0.79
CA LEU A 19 28.96 13.43 0.38
C LEU A 19 28.55 12.50 1.53
N LEU A 20 27.24 12.35 1.78
CA LEU A 20 26.72 11.43 2.79
C LEU A 20 27.11 9.98 2.48
N TRP A 21 27.03 9.56 1.22
CA TRP A 21 27.47 8.22 0.80
C TRP A 21 28.96 8.01 1.06
N LEU A 22 29.80 8.97 0.66
CA LEU A 22 31.25 8.89 0.83
C LEU A 22 31.63 8.79 2.31
N GLU A 23 31.07 9.64 3.17
CA GLU A 23 31.29 9.61 4.62
C GLU A 23 30.83 8.29 5.23
N ALA A 24 29.65 7.79 4.83
CA ALA A 24 29.11 6.55 5.37
C ALA A 24 29.93 5.31 4.94
N SER A 25 30.46 5.32 3.72
CA SER A 25 31.23 4.23 3.13
C SER A 25 32.71 4.22 3.53
N GLU A 26 33.21 5.27 4.19
CA GLU A 26 34.56 5.31 4.79
C GLU A 26 34.80 4.18 5.79
N ASP A 27 33.78 3.78 6.54
CA ASP A 27 33.88 2.65 7.46
C ASP A 27 33.97 1.33 6.67
N PRO A 28 35.14 0.65 6.64
CA PRO A 28 35.28 -0.60 5.92
C PRO A 28 34.57 -1.75 6.63
N GLN A 29 33.96 -1.58 7.81
CA GLN A 29 33.11 -2.62 8.39
C GLN A 29 31.66 -2.51 7.93
N ALA A 30 31.23 -1.33 7.48
CA ALA A 30 29.91 -1.14 6.90
C ALA A 30 29.86 -1.80 5.52
N ARG A 31 28.97 -2.79 5.36
CA ARG A 31 28.79 -3.57 4.12
C ARG A 31 27.41 -3.43 3.51
N LEU A 32 26.40 -3.16 4.33
CA LEU A 32 25.03 -2.94 3.87
C LEU A 32 24.56 -1.56 4.33
N PHE A 33 23.98 -0.79 3.41
CA PHE A 33 23.47 0.55 3.65
C PHE A 33 21.96 0.58 3.42
N ILE A 34 21.22 1.02 4.43
CA ILE A 34 19.78 1.27 4.32
C ILE A 34 19.59 2.78 4.19
N TRP A 35 19.06 3.22 3.06
CA TRP A 35 18.65 4.60 2.84
C TRP A 35 17.20 4.74 3.24
N ARG A 36 16.95 5.43 4.34
CA ARG A 36 15.61 5.65 4.88
C ARG A 36 15.20 7.10 4.75
N VAL A 37 14.24 7.34 3.88
CA VAL A 37 13.74 8.69 3.58
C VAL A 37 12.24 8.80 3.84
N LYS A 38 11.69 10.01 3.81
CA LYS A 38 10.23 10.15 3.75
C LYS A 38 9.72 9.58 2.43
N ALA A 39 8.50 9.02 2.42
CA ALA A 39 7.89 8.50 1.21
C ALA A 39 7.86 9.52 0.03
N ASN A 40 7.70 10.82 0.33
CA ASN A 40 7.72 11.88 -0.67
C ASN A 40 9.11 12.23 -1.25
N ALA A 41 10.17 11.60 -0.74
CA ALA A 41 11.56 11.85 -1.11
C ALA A 41 12.25 10.60 -1.71
N GLU A 42 11.55 9.48 -1.82
CA GLU A 42 12.10 8.23 -2.37
C GLU A 42 12.62 8.39 -3.81
N SER A 43 11.87 9.09 -4.67
CA SER A 43 12.26 9.36 -6.05
C SER A 43 13.55 10.18 -6.17
N LEU A 44 13.90 10.98 -5.17
CA LEU A 44 15.14 11.77 -5.15
C LEU A 44 16.36 10.88 -4.88
N VAL A 45 16.22 9.86 -4.02
CA VAL A 45 17.27 8.86 -3.79
C VAL A 45 17.44 7.97 -5.03
N GLN A 46 16.33 7.57 -5.66
CA GLN A 46 16.39 6.83 -6.93
C GLN A 46 17.06 7.65 -8.03
N ALA A 47 16.79 8.96 -8.12
CA ALA A 47 17.46 9.85 -9.06
C ALA A 47 18.98 9.97 -8.80
N PHE A 48 19.39 10.02 -7.52
CA PHE A 48 20.80 9.97 -7.15
C PHE A 48 21.46 8.66 -7.62
N ILE A 49 20.84 7.51 -7.36
CA ILE A 49 21.37 6.21 -7.80
C ILE A 49 21.46 6.12 -9.32
N ALA A 50 20.43 6.59 -10.04
CA ALA A 50 20.44 6.63 -11.49
C ALA A 50 21.56 7.53 -12.04
N LEU A 51 21.86 8.65 -11.36
CA LEU A 51 22.98 9.53 -11.71
C LEU A 51 24.33 8.83 -11.54
N GLN A 52 24.50 8.02 -10.48
CA GLN A 52 25.73 7.25 -10.26
C GLN A 52 25.95 6.12 -11.27
N GLN A 53 24.91 5.70 -11.99
CA GLN A 53 24.98 4.66 -13.04
C GLN A 53 25.35 5.24 -14.42
N GLN A 54 25.41 6.56 -14.56
CA GLN A 54 25.83 7.22 -15.80
C GLN A 54 27.36 7.38 -15.87
N PRO A 55 27.94 7.62 -17.06
CA PRO A 55 29.36 7.93 -17.18
C PRO A 55 29.80 9.06 -16.23
N PRO A 56 31.06 9.06 -15.74
CA PRO A 56 31.50 9.97 -14.69
C PRO A 56 31.21 11.45 -15.02
N GLY A 57 30.45 12.11 -14.14
CA GLY A 57 30.10 13.54 -14.21
C GLY A 57 30.52 14.31 -12.96
N ASP A 58 30.03 15.55 -12.82
CA ASP A 58 30.40 16.48 -11.72
C ASP A 58 30.08 15.95 -10.30
N TYR A 59 29.22 14.93 -10.17
CA TYR A 59 28.69 14.39 -8.90
C TYR A 59 28.83 12.86 -8.79
N SER A 60 29.78 12.26 -9.51
CA SER A 60 29.98 10.80 -9.53
C SER A 60 30.94 10.34 -8.44
N ALA A 61 30.49 9.40 -7.61
CA ALA A 61 31.31 8.70 -6.64
C ALA A 61 32.35 7.80 -7.34
N PRO A 62 33.48 7.47 -6.70
CA PRO A 62 34.50 6.56 -7.23
C PRO A 62 34.09 5.07 -7.13
N ASP A 63 32.79 4.79 -6.96
CA ASP A 63 32.22 3.47 -6.75
C ASP A 63 31.33 3.10 -7.94
N LEU A 64 31.25 1.81 -8.28
CA LEU A 64 30.39 1.32 -9.36
C LEU A 64 29.01 0.98 -8.81
N PHE A 65 27.98 1.77 -9.15
CA PHE A 65 26.60 1.52 -8.76
C PHE A 65 25.89 0.63 -9.78
N ILE A 66 25.20 -0.41 -9.29
CA ILE A 66 24.47 -1.37 -10.13
C ILE A 66 23.12 -1.62 -9.47
N GLY A 67 22.05 -1.09 -10.06
CA GLY A 67 20.69 -1.41 -9.64
C GLY A 67 20.31 -2.80 -10.14
N LEU A 68 19.74 -3.66 -9.30
CA LEU A 68 19.28 -4.99 -9.68
C LEU A 68 17.80 -5.12 -9.36
N MET A 69 17.04 -5.62 -10.33
CA MET A 69 15.57 -5.58 -10.34
C MET A 69 14.93 -6.97 -10.41
N ALA A 70 15.73 -8.04 -10.49
CA ALA A 70 15.25 -9.41 -10.47
C ALA A 70 14.09 -9.65 -9.47
N PRO A 71 13.02 -10.35 -9.86
CA PRO A 71 11.90 -10.66 -8.96
C PRO A 71 12.35 -11.65 -7.87
N PHE A 72 11.74 -11.55 -6.69
CA PHE A 72 12.04 -12.45 -5.57
C PHE A 72 10.93 -13.51 -5.38
N ASP A 73 11.27 -14.76 -5.70
CA ASP A 73 10.41 -15.93 -5.41
C ASP A 73 10.94 -16.84 -4.29
N THR A 74 12.22 -17.19 -4.39
CA THR A 74 12.94 -18.03 -3.43
C THR A 74 14.37 -17.53 -3.30
N GLY A 75 15.03 -17.76 -2.17
CA GLY A 75 16.40 -17.31 -1.97
C GLY A 75 17.40 -17.90 -2.98
N TYR A 76 17.24 -19.15 -3.39
CA TYR A 76 18.15 -19.78 -4.37
C TYR A 76 17.88 -19.32 -5.81
N GLY A 77 16.61 -19.14 -6.19
CA GLY A 77 16.24 -18.60 -7.49
C GLY A 77 16.69 -17.15 -7.62
N TYR A 78 16.47 -16.35 -6.58
CA TYR A 78 16.88 -14.96 -6.55
C TYR A 78 18.40 -14.78 -6.70
N SER A 79 19.21 -15.63 -6.05
CA SER A 79 20.67 -15.59 -6.25
C SER A 79 21.11 -15.96 -7.67
N HIS A 80 20.33 -16.78 -8.38
CA HIS A 80 20.61 -17.14 -9.77
C HIS A 80 20.26 -15.99 -10.70
N GLU A 81 19.05 -15.44 -10.56
CA GLU A 81 18.57 -14.31 -11.36
C GLU A 81 19.44 -13.06 -11.16
N LEU A 82 19.87 -12.77 -9.92
CA LEU A 82 20.79 -11.66 -9.65
C LEU A 82 22.17 -11.85 -10.28
N ALA A 83 22.65 -13.09 -10.39
CA ALA A 83 23.91 -13.38 -11.06
C ALA A 83 23.75 -13.19 -12.57
N ASP A 84 22.67 -13.73 -13.15
CA ASP A 84 22.39 -13.61 -14.58
C ASP A 84 22.18 -12.13 -14.98
N GLU A 85 21.38 -11.36 -14.23
CA GLU A 85 21.18 -9.91 -14.46
C GLU A 85 22.49 -9.12 -14.37
N PHE A 86 23.38 -9.48 -13.43
CA PHE A 86 24.69 -8.84 -13.30
C PHE A 86 25.62 -9.16 -14.48
N ILE A 87 25.66 -10.43 -14.92
CA ILE A 87 26.47 -10.86 -16.06
C ILE A 87 25.98 -10.23 -17.36
N GLU A 88 24.66 -10.20 -17.60
CA GLU A 88 24.08 -9.55 -18.78
C GLU A 88 24.49 -8.07 -18.88
N ARG A 89 24.53 -7.37 -17.75
CA ARG A 89 25.00 -5.96 -17.70
C ARG A 89 26.48 -5.82 -17.97
N TYR A 90 27.30 -6.73 -17.44
CA TYR A 90 28.73 -6.75 -17.71
C TYR A 90 29.02 -7.03 -19.20
N GLU A 91 28.37 -8.03 -19.79
CA GLU A 91 28.52 -8.37 -21.21
C GLU A 91 28.03 -7.25 -22.15
N ALA A 92 27.03 -6.48 -21.72
CA ALA A 92 26.54 -5.32 -22.45
C ALA A 92 27.46 -4.08 -22.34
N SER A 93 28.44 -4.08 -21.43
CA SER A 93 29.32 -2.93 -21.23
C SER A 93 30.40 -2.83 -22.32
N GLU A 94 30.51 -1.67 -22.95
CA GLU A 94 31.53 -1.44 -23.98
C GLU A 94 32.91 -1.20 -23.33
N GLY A 95 33.87 -2.10 -23.60
CA GLY A 95 35.29 -1.90 -23.27
C GLY A 95 35.82 -2.64 -22.04
N GLU A 96 34.98 -3.37 -21.31
CA GLU A 96 35.43 -4.31 -20.27
C GLU A 96 35.37 -5.75 -20.83
N GLN A 97 36.54 -6.34 -21.09
CA GLN A 97 36.66 -7.73 -21.53
C GLN A 97 37.79 -8.41 -20.76
N GLY A 98 37.61 -9.69 -20.45
CA GLY A 98 38.66 -10.56 -19.89
C GLY A 98 38.43 -11.05 -18.47
N TRP A 99 37.31 -10.69 -17.82
CA TRP A 99 36.90 -11.32 -16.56
C TRP A 99 36.33 -12.73 -16.81
N ASP A 100 36.94 -13.76 -16.21
CA ASP A 100 36.52 -15.18 -16.26
C ASP A 100 35.58 -15.49 -15.09
N PHE A 101 34.27 -15.38 -15.34
CA PHE A 101 33.22 -15.53 -14.33
C PHE A 101 32.55 -16.91 -14.37
N GLU A 102 32.73 -17.67 -15.45
CA GLU A 102 32.12 -18.97 -15.69
C GLU A 102 32.37 -19.99 -14.55
N PRO A 103 33.55 -20.06 -13.90
CA PRO A 103 33.79 -20.98 -12.79
C PRO A 103 32.95 -20.68 -11.54
N LEU A 104 32.40 -19.47 -11.43
CA LEU A 104 31.60 -19.02 -10.28
C LEU A 104 30.11 -19.24 -10.50
N LEU A 105 29.70 -19.60 -11.72
CA LEU A 105 28.31 -19.86 -12.08
C LEU A 105 27.96 -21.36 -12.01
N PRO A 106 26.67 -21.67 -11.80
CA PRO A 106 25.58 -20.77 -11.40
C PRO A 106 25.58 -20.48 -9.89
N CYS A 107 24.97 -19.36 -9.51
CA CYS A 107 24.79 -18.97 -8.11
C CYS A 107 23.41 -19.40 -7.60
N TYR A 108 23.35 -20.26 -6.57
CA TYR A 108 22.08 -20.69 -5.94
C TYR A 108 22.02 -20.35 -4.44
N SER A 109 22.88 -19.46 -3.99
CA SER A 109 22.91 -18.98 -2.62
C SER A 109 23.47 -17.57 -2.55
N ALA A 110 23.09 -16.85 -1.49
CA ALA A 110 23.65 -15.54 -1.16
C ALA A 110 25.18 -15.55 -1.15
N ALA A 111 25.80 -16.59 -0.57
CA ALA A 111 27.25 -16.70 -0.49
C ALA A 111 27.92 -16.85 -1.86
N GLN A 112 27.34 -17.63 -2.78
CA GLN A 112 27.85 -17.76 -4.14
C GLN A 112 27.73 -16.45 -4.92
N TRP A 113 26.59 -15.78 -4.80
CA TRP A 113 26.38 -14.46 -5.42
C TRP A 113 27.36 -13.40 -4.87
N GLN A 114 27.58 -13.36 -3.55
CA GLN A 114 28.58 -12.47 -2.95
C GLN A 114 30.01 -12.82 -3.38
N ALA A 115 30.32 -14.10 -3.58
CA ALA A 115 31.61 -14.52 -4.09
C ALA A 115 31.83 -14.07 -5.55
N LEU A 116 30.79 -14.13 -6.39
CA LEU A 116 30.81 -13.59 -7.76
C LEU A 116 31.13 -12.09 -7.76
N LEU A 117 30.38 -11.29 -7.00
CA LEU A 117 30.61 -9.85 -6.89
C LEU A 117 31.99 -9.51 -6.30
N GLY A 118 32.42 -10.27 -5.29
CA GLY A 118 33.72 -10.10 -4.67
C GLY A 118 34.88 -10.47 -5.59
N ASN A 119 34.69 -11.41 -6.52
CA ASN A 119 35.68 -11.73 -7.54
C ASN A 119 35.75 -10.61 -8.59
N PHE A 120 34.61 -10.13 -9.09
CA PHE A 120 34.57 -8.96 -9.98
C PHE A 120 35.25 -7.74 -9.36
N ALA A 121 34.91 -7.40 -8.11
CA ALA A 121 35.49 -6.25 -7.42
C ALA A 121 37.03 -6.32 -7.33
N LYS A 122 37.59 -7.52 -7.16
CA LYS A 122 39.04 -7.73 -7.10
C LYS A 122 39.73 -7.57 -8.45
N GLU A 123 39.12 -8.10 -9.51
CA GLU A 123 39.66 -7.98 -10.87
C GLU A 123 39.68 -6.51 -11.35
N HIS A 124 38.76 -5.69 -10.85
CA HIS A 124 38.62 -4.27 -11.23
C HIS A 124 39.07 -3.28 -10.15
N GLN A 125 39.75 -3.73 -9.08
CA GLN A 125 40.12 -2.90 -7.92
C GLN A 125 40.97 -1.65 -8.25
N ASP A 126 41.67 -1.65 -9.39
CA ASP A 126 42.49 -0.52 -9.83
C ASP A 126 41.64 0.65 -10.37
N ARG A 127 40.36 0.41 -10.68
CA ARG A 127 39.46 1.37 -11.33
C ARG A 127 38.32 1.85 -10.44
N LEU A 128 37.93 1.04 -9.46
CA LEU A 128 36.79 1.30 -8.59
C LEU A 128 37.15 1.05 -7.13
N ARG A 129 36.60 1.85 -6.24
CA ARG A 129 36.77 1.65 -4.80
C ARG A 129 35.86 0.52 -4.30
N TYR A 130 34.57 0.56 -4.62
CA TYR A 130 33.60 -0.48 -4.31
C TYR A 130 32.65 -0.80 -5.46
N VAL A 131 32.13 -2.03 -5.46
CA VAL A 131 30.96 -2.42 -6.24
C VAL A 131 29.72 -2.28 -5.35
N VAL A 132 28.80 -1.40 -5.73
CA VAL A 132 27.59 -1.07 -4.97
C VAL A 132 26.38 -1.66 -5.67
N THR A 133 25.82 -2.72 -5.09
CA THR A 133 24.57 -3.32 -5.59
C THR A 133 23.38 -2.69 -4.91
N VAL A 134 22.46 -2.11 -5.68
CA VAL A 134 21.21 -1.56 -5.18
C VAL A 134 20.10 -2.56 -5.48
N LEU A 135 19.52 -3.18 -4.45
CA LEU A 135 18.46 -4.17 -4.65
C LEU A 135 17.10 -3.50 -4.60
N THR A 136 16.37 -3.56 -5.72
CA THR A 136 14.99 -3.09 -5.86
C THR A 136 14.17 -4.13 -6.63
N PRO A 137 13.83 -5.28 -5.99
CA PRO A 137 13.07 -6.34 -6.66
C PRO A 137 11.76 -5.81 -7.23
N GLU A 138 11.45 -6.13 -8.49
CA GLU A 138 10.18 -5.72 -9.13
C GLU A 138 8.95 -6.31 -8.43
N SER A 139 9.09 -7.52 -7.88
CA SER A 139 8.06 -8.21 -7.10
C SER A 139 8.69 -9.05 -5.99
N VAL A 140 7.92 -9.27 -4.92
CA VAL A 140 8.33 -10.12 -3.79
C VAL A 140 7.18 -11.07 -3.44
N SER A 141 7.38 -12.36 -3.69
CA SER A 141 6.39 -13.40 -3.43
C SER A 141 6.20 -13.73 -1.93
N ASP A 142 7.25 -13.50 -1.13
CA ASP A 142 7.26 -13.71 0.33
C ASP A 142 8.33 -12.82 1.01
N ASP A 143 7.89 -11.77 1.72
CA ASP A 143 8.78 -10.84 2.45
C ASP A 143 9.64 -11.53 3.51
N ALA A 144 9.11 -12.57 4.18
CA ALA A 144 9.84 -13.28 5.20
C ALA A 144 10.95 -14.13 4.60
N ALA A 145 10.76 -14.65 3.38
CA ALA A 145 11.82 -15.34 2.64
C ALA A 145 12.91 -14.36 2.18
N LEU A 146 12.54 -13.19 1.64
CA LEU A 146 13.50 -12.14 1.29
C LEU A 146 14.32 -11.68 2.51
N MET A 147 13.67 -11.46 3.65
CA MET A 147 14.34 -11.10 4.90
C MET A 147 15.32 -12.17 5.38
N ARG A 148 14.98 -13.47 5.25
CA ARG A 148 15.91 -14.57 5.57
C ARG A 148 17.11 -14.58 4.64
N TRP A 149 16.89 -14.39 3.33
CA TRP A 149 17.96 -14.33 2.35
C TRP A 149 18.90 -13.15 2.62
N LEU A 150 18.36 -11.95 2.83
CA LEU A 150 19.15 -10.76 3.18
C LEU A 150 19.97 -10.97 4.46
N THR A 151 19.35 -11.56 5.49
CA THR A 151 20.01 -11.91 6.76
C THR A 151 21.21 -12.84 6.53
N GLN A 152 21.07 -13.84 5.65
CA GLN A 152 22.17 -14.74 5.28
C GLN A 152 23.26 -14.02 4.46
N SER A 153 22.87 -13.05 3.64
CA SER A 153 23.79 -12.27 2.81
C SER A 153 24.71 -11.35 3.63
N VAL A 154 24.20 -10.70 4.69
CA VAL A 154 24.94 -9.62 5.39
C VAL A 154 26.34 -10.04 5.83
N GLU A 155 26.47 -11.23 6.42
CA GLU A 155 27.77 -11.72 6.92
C GLU A 155 28.73 -12.11 5.79
N GLN A 156 28.18 -12.41 4.62
CA GLN A 156 28.90 -12.95 3.47
C GLN A 156 29.27 -11.85 2.46
N ILE A 157 28.87 -10.60 2.69
CA ILE A 157 29.19 -9.48 1.78
C ILE A 157 30.71 -9.34 1.68
N ALA A 158 31.22 -9.42 0.45
CA ALA A 158 32.64 -9.34 0.19
C ALA A 158 33.22 -7.97 0.61
N PRO A 159 34.51 -7.89 0.99
CA PRO A 159 35.10 -6.65 1.49
C PRO A 159 35.02 -5.44 0.55
N ASP A 160 35.02 -5.67 -0.75
CA ASP A 160 35.02 -4.62 -1.77
C ASP A 160 33.64 -4.43 -2.41
N VAL A 161 32.62 -5.08 -1.82
CA VAL A 161 31.23 -4.98 -2.23
C VAL A 161 30.44 -4.22 -1.17
N ARG A 162 29.48 -3.42 -1.60
CA ARG A 162 28.44 -2.83 -0.77
C ARG A 162 27.08 -3.19 -1.31
N MET A 163 26.15 -3.44 -0.39
CA MET A 163 24.73 -3.58 -0.71
C MET A 163 23.98 -2.34 -0.25
N MET A 164 23.02 -1.90 -1.06
CA MET A 164 22.15 -0.78 -0.76
C MET A 164 20.69 -1.23 -0.84
N LEU A 165 19.95 -0.90 0.21
CA LEU A 165 18.50 -1.06 0.30
C LEU A 165 17.87 0.31 0.54
N ILE A 166 16.64 0.48 0.05
CA ILE A 166 15.85 1.70 0.26
C ILE A 166 14.59 1.30 1.04
N ASP A 167 14.25 2.07 2.06
CA ASP A 167 12.93 2.02 2.70
C ASP A 167 12.48 3.43 3.13
N THR A 168 11.31 3.51 3.76
CA THR A 168 10.74 4.80 4.16
C THR A 168 10.66 4.95 5.67
N LEU A 169 10.58 6.18 6.16
CA LEU A 169 10.33 6.46 7.58
C LEU A 169 8.94 5.94 8.00
N GLU A 170 7.98 5.98 7.08
CA GLU A 170 6.62 5.49 7.25
C GLU A 170 6.56 3.95 7.25
N GLN A 171 7.42 3.30 6.49
CA GLN A 171 7.52 1.85 6.38
C GLN A 171 9.00 1.40 6.50
N PRO A 172 9.52 1.28 7.74
CA PRO A 172 10.91 0.95 8.00
C PRO A 172 11.19 -0.56 7.83
N THR A 173 10.94 -1.09 6.62
CA THR A 173 10.98 -2.52 6.27
C THR A 173 12.26 -3.22 6.75
N TRP A 174 13.41 -2.54 6.66
CA TRP A 174 14.72 -3.15 6.92
C TRP A 174 15.24 -2.91 8.35
N GLN A 175 14.40 -2.39 9.25
CA GLN A 175 14.79 -2.08 10.63
C GLN A 175 15.36 -3.29 11.40
N ALA A 176 14.82 -4.49 11.16
CA ALA A 176 15.27 -5.71 11.80
C ALA A 176 16.71 -6.09 11.40
N LEU A 177 17.11 -5.86 10.14
CA LEU A 177 18.48 -6.11 9.68
C LEU A 177 19.48 -5.19 10.39
N GLN A 178 19.14 -3.90 10.52
CA GLN A 178 19.98 -2.93 11.21
C GLN A 178 20.19 -3.27 12.69
N GLN A 179 19.15 -3.77 13.37
CA GLN A 179 19.23 -4.17 14.77
C GLN A 179 20.01 -5.48 14.96
N ALA A 180 19.86 -6.43 14.04
CA ALA A 180 20.55 -7.71 14.10
C ALA A 180 22.05 -7.59 13.79
N PHE A 181 22.43 -6.71 12.85
CA PHE A 181 23.81 -6.58 12.37
C PHE A 181 24.35 -5.14 12.44
N PRO A 182 24.36 -4.49 13.63
CA PRO A 182 24.72 -3.08 13.77
C PRO A 182 26.18 -2.79 13.39
N ARG A 183 27.04 -3.82 13.30
CA ARG A 183 28.42 -3.68 12.86
C ARG A 183 28.53 -3.53 11.34
N TRP A 184 27.74 -4.29 10.58
CA TRP A 184 27.81 -4.35 9.12
C TRP A 184 26.76 -3.49 8.42
N VAL A 185 25.67 -3.18 9.11
CA VAL A 185 24.56 -2.40 8.56
C VAL A 185 24.67 -0.95 9.02
N ARG A 186 24.63 -0.02 8.09
CA ARG A 186 24.54 1.43 8.34
C ARG A 186 23.19 1.94 7.86
N LEU A 187 22.53 2.72 8.70
CA LEU A 187 21.28 3.40 8.39
C LEU A 187 21.60 4.85 8.05
N LEU A 188 21.20 5.29 6.87
CA LEU A 188 21.31 6.67 6.41
C LEU A 188 19.92 7.28 6.39
N THR A 189 19.76 8.39 7.11
CA THR A 189 18.50 9.13 7.23
C THR A 189 18.71 10.57 6.79
N PRO A 190 18.95 10.81 5.48
CA PRO A 190 19.15 12.17 5.00
C PRO A 190 17.88 13.00 5.26
N ASP A 191 18.04 14.25 5.71
CA ASP A 191 16.92 15.17 5.95
C ASP A 191 16.41 15.73 4.62
N ILE A 192 15.78 14.86 3.83
CA ILE A 192 15.16 15.20 2.56
C ILE A 192 13.66 15.36 2.77
N ASP A 193 13.12 16.47 2.29
CA ASP A 193 11.69 16.70 2.23
C ASP A 193 11.34 17.14 0.81
N GLY A 194 10.78 16.22 0.02
CA GLY A 194 10.43 16.48 -1.38
C GLY A 194 9.48 17.66 -1.54
N MET A 195 8.61 17.89 -0.55
CA MET A 195 7.71 19.05 -0.55
C MET A 195 8.46 20.36 -0.29
N LYS A 196 9.43 20.38 0.62
CA LYS A 196 10.27 21.57 0.83
C LYS A 196 11.12 21.88 -0.40
N LEU A 197 11.69 20.85 -1.05
CA LEU A 197 12.47 21.04 -2.27
C LEU A 197 11.60 21.62 -3.39
N MET A 198 10.40 21.06 -3.60
CA MET A 198 9.43 21.60 -4.56
C MET A 198 9.03 23.05 -4.23
N GLN A 199 8.83 23.37 -2.94
CA GLN A 199 8.56 24.73 -2.49
C GLN A 199 9.74 25.67 -2.73
N GLN A 200 10.98 25.25 -2.49
CA GLN A 200 12.17 26.06 -2.76
C GLN A 200 12.29 26.36 -4.25
N THR A 201 12.14 25.35 -5.11
CA THR A 201 12.12 25.49 -6.57
C THR A 201 10.97 26.38 -7.04
N THR A 202 9.79 26.29 -6.40
CA THR A 202 8.62 27.12 -6.75
C THR A 202 8.72 28.53 -6.19
N SER A 203 9.32 28.74 -5.01
CA SER A 203 9.50 30.06 -4.39
C SER A 203 10.54 30.91 -5.12
N GLN A 204 11.42 30.27 -5.90
CA GLN A 204 12.27 30.93 -6.86
C GLN A 204 11.49 31.40 -8.11
N LEU A 205 10.23 30.96 -8.28
CA LEU A 205 9.28 31.50 -9.25
C LEU A 205 8.47 32.61 -8.56
N SER A 206 8.64 33.86 -8.98
CA SER A 206 7.98 35.02 -8.37
C SER A 206 6.49 35.07 -8.69
N ASP A 207 5.63 34.97 -7.67
CA ASP A 207 4.17 35.20 -7.78
C ASP A 207 3.84 36.64 -7.31
N SER A 208 3.00 37.37 -8.04
CA SER A 208 2.84 38.84 -7.92
C SER A 208 1.84 39.31 -6.84
N ASP A 209 1.11 38.40 -6.20
CA ASP A 209 0.07 38.70 -5.19
C ASP A 209 0.53 38.37 -3.75
N SER A 210 0.82 39.41 -2.97
CA SER A 210 1.37 39.29 -1.60
C SER A 210 0.41 38.64 -0.59
N ASP A 211 -0.91 38.78 -0.76
CA ASP A 211 -1.88 38.18 0.17
C ASP A 211 -2.06 36.69 -0.13
N ARG A 212 -2.02 36.33 -1.41
CA ARG A 212 -2.04 34.93 -1.86
C ARG A 212 -0.78 34.19 -1.40
N LEU A 213 0.38 34.84 -1.50
CA LEU A 213 1.64 34.31 -0.99
C LEU A 213 1.57 34.05 0.52
N ARG A 214 1.11 35.02 1.32
CA ARG A 214 0.95 34.88 2.77
C ARG A 214 -0.06 33.81 3.16
N CYS A 215 -1.19 33.74 2.46
CA CYS A 215 -2.20 32.70 2.69
C CYS A 215 -1.63 31.30 2.43
N ARG A 216 -0.87 31.12 1.35
CA ARG A 216 -0.19 29.84 1.05
C ARG A 216 0.89 29.50 2.09
N GLN A 217 1.64 30.48 2.57
CA GLN A 217 2.63 30.29 3.63
C GLN A 217 1.98 29.78 4.92
N PHE A 218 0.93 30.46 5.41
CA PHE A 218 0.22 30.02 6.61
C PHE A 218 -0.47 28.66 6.43
N MET A 219 -1.01 28.37 5.25
CA MET A 219 -1.55 27.05 4.91
C MET A 219 -0.47 25.97 4.99
N ALA A 220 0.71 26.19 4.40
CA ALA A 220 1.83 25.26 4.44
C ALA A 220 2.34 25.03 5.87
N ASP A 221 2.47 26.10 6.66
CA ASP A 221 2.85 26.01 8.07
C ASP A 221 1.83 25.17 8.87
N ALA A 222 0.53 25.36 8.61
CA ALA A 222 -0.51 24.58 9.25
C ALA A 222 -0.48 23.10 8.83
N MET A 223 -0.11 22.79 7.59
CA MET A 223 0.10 21.41 7.12
C MET A 223 1.29 20.75 7.85
N LEU A 224 2.40 21.47 8.02
CA LEU A 224 3.54 20.98 8.79
C LEU A 224 3.18 20.73 10.26
N LEU A 225 2.39 21.63 10.85
CA LEU A 225 1.90 21.49 12.22
C LEU A 225 0.90 20.34 12.36
N LEU A 226 0.20 19.93 11.30
CA LEU A 226 -0.69 18.77 11.34
C LEU A 226 0.09 17.48 11.62
N GLU A 227 1.32 17.38 11.13
CA GLU A 227 2.20 16.23 11.37
C GLU A 227 2.82 16.25 12.77
N ARG A 228 3.37 17.39 13.20
CA ARG A 228 4.28 17.48 14.36
C ARG A 228 3.78 18.35 15.52
N GLY A 229 2.73 19.13 15.29
CA GLY A 229 2.19 20.10 16.24
C GLY A 229 0.97 19.62 17.01
N THR A 230 0.53 20.47 17.94
CA THR A 230 -0.72 20.32 18.68
C THR A 230 -1.92 20.85 17.87
N PRO A 231 -3.15 20.38 18.14
CA PRO A 231 -4.35 20.90 17.48
C PRO A 231 -4.50 22.41 17.58
N GLN A 232 -4.14 23.00 18.73
CA GLN A 232 -4.20 24.43 18.98
C GLN A 232 -3.21 25.21 18.11
N GLN A 233 -2.02 24.66 17.86
CA GLN A 233 -1.04 25.27 16.96
C GLN A 233 -1.53 25.25 15.51
N VAL A 234 -2.13 24.14 15.07
CA VAL A 234 -2.74 24.05 13.73
C VAL A 234 -3.87 25.07 13.62
N GLU A 235 -4.78 25.13 14.59
CA GLU A 235 -5.90 26.07 14.61
C GLU A 235 -5.43 27.52 14.57
N ALA A 236 -4.45 27.90 15.38
CA ALA A 236 -3.90 29.24 15.38
C ALA A 236 -3.30 29.61 14.01
N ARG A 237 -2.53 28.70 13.40
CA ARG A 237 -1.86 28.96 12.12
C ARG A 237 -2.83 28.95 10.94
N ALA A 238 -3.73 27.96 10.88
CA ALA A 238 -4.79 27.90 9.87
C ALA A 238 -5.74 29.09 10.01
N GLY A 239 -6.02 29.56 11.23
CA GLY A 239 -6.83 30.75 11.49
C GLY A 239 -6.28 32.02 10.85
N LEU A 240 -4.95 32.19 10.79
CA LEU A 240 -4.32 33.31 10.08
C LEU A 240 -4.58 33.25 8.56
N ALA A 241 -4.46 32.06 7.95
CA ALA A 241 -4.80 31.85 6.55
C ALA A 241 -6.30 32.07 6.29
N LEU A 242 -7.14 31.59 7.20
CA LEU A 242 -8.59 31.69 7.12
C LEU A 242 -9.07 33.14 7.16
N ALA A 243 -8.44 33.98 7.99
CA ALA A 243 -8.74 35.42 8.04
C ALA A 243 -8.47 36.12 6.69
N ILE A 244 -7.34 35.80 6.03
CA ILE A 244 -7.01 36.35 4.70
C ILE A 244 -8.02 35.83 3.67
N ALA A 245 -8.25 34.52 3.64
CA ALA A 245 -9.16 33.88 2.69
C ALA A 245 -10.60 34.40 2.84
N HIS A 246 -11.06 34.66 4.07
CA HIS A 246 -12.35 35.27 4.34
C HIS A 246 -12.45 36.69 3.78
N GLN A 247 -11.47 37.55 4.05
CA GLN A 247 -11.44 38.93 3.54
C GLN A 247 -11.45 39.00 2.00
N LYS A 248 -10.85 38.01 1.33
CA LYS A 248 -10.75 37.94 -0.13
C LYS A 248 -11.86 37.14 -0.81
N GLY A 249 -12.78 36.55 -0.03
CA GLY A 249 -13.86 35.71 -0.58
C GLY A 249 -13.38 34.38 -1.16
N TRP A 250 -12.23 33.87 -0.71
CA TRP A 250 -11.61 32.63 -1.17
C TRP A 250 -12.21 31.41 -0.45
N SER A 251 -13.46 31.09 -0.80
CA SER A 251 -14.24 30.05 -0.13
C SER A 251 -13.58 28.68 -0.17
N GLU A 252 -12.92 28.31 -1.27
CA GLU A 252 -12.21 27.03 -1.40
C GLU A 252 -11.11 26.88 -0.35
N GLN A 253 -10.28 27.91 -0.19
CA GLN A 253 -9.18 27.94 0.77
C GLN A 253 -9.71 27.94 2.21
N GLN A 254 -10.83 28.60 2.48
CA GLN A 254 -11.48 28.55 3.80
C GLN A 254 -11.95 27.12 4.14
N VAL A 255 -12.52 26.38 3.18
CA VAL A 255 -12.91 24.97 3.39
C VAL A 255 -11.70 24.12 3.72
N VAL A 256 -10.59 24.27 2.98
CA VAL A 256 -9.34 23.55 3.25
C VAL A 256 -8.84 23.83 4.68
N MET A 257 -8.85 25.10 5.12
CA MET A 257 -8.42 25.46 6.47
C MET A 257 -9.30 24.80 7.54
N HIS A 258 -10.62 24.86 7.40
CA HIS A 258 -11.53 24.22 8.34
C HIS A 258 -11.34 22.69 8.38
N ASN A 259 -11.11 22.03 7.24
CA ASN A 259 -10.79 20.61 7.20
C ASN A 259 -9.47 20.26 7.90
N MET A 260 -8.44 21.10 7.76
CA MET A 260 -7.16 20.91 8.47
C MET A 260 -7.33 21.05 9.98
N ILE A 261 -8.11 22.03 10.43
CA ILE A 261 -8.45 22.20 11.86
C ILE A 261 -9.21 20.98 12.37
N GLY A 262 -10.19 20.48 11.60
CA GLY A 262 -10.94 19.27 11.93
C GLY A 262 -10.03 18.04 12.07
N GLY A 263 -9.15 17.83 11.11
CA GLY A 263 -8.18 16.73 11.13
C GLY A 263 -7.21 16.81 12.32
N ALA A 264 -6.78 18.02 12.69
CA ALA A 264 -5.91 18.24 13.83
C ALA A 264 -6.61 17.90 15.15
N TRP A 265 -7.84 18.37 15.37
CA TRP A 265 -8.61 18.02 16.56
C TRP A 265 -8.96 16.54 16.65
N LEU A 266 -9.20 15.89 15.51
CA LEU A 266 -9.41 14.45 15.46
C LEU A 266 -8.15 13.68 15.90
N LYS A 267 -6.98 14.04 15.35
CA LYS A 267 -5.68 13.48 15.78
C LYS A 267 -5.39 13.75 17.25
N GLY A 268 -5.84 14.89 17.77
CA GLY A 268 -5.76 15.26 19.19
C GLY A 268 -6.81 14.60 20.10
N ASN A 269 -7.56 13.61 19.60
CA ASN A 269 -8.61 12.89 20.34
C ASN A 269 -9.72 13.80 20.91
N ALA A 270 -10.09 14.85 20.16
CA ALA A 270 -11.17 15.78 20.49
C ALA A 270 -12.27 15.76 19.40
N PRO A 271 -13.04 14.66 19.29
CA PRO A 271 -13.95 14.43 18.16
C PRO A 271 -15.03 15.50 18.02
N HIS A 272 -15.56 16.05 19.12
CA HIS A 272 -16.57 17.10 19.05
C HIS A 272 -16.06 18.40 18.41
N LYS A 273 -14.81 18.79 18.71
CA LYS A 273 -14.17 19.96 18.08
C LYS A 273 -13.85 19.71 16.62
N ALA A 274 -13.46 18.48 16.29
CA ALA A 274 -13.26 18.08 14.91
C ALA A 274 -14.56 18.21 14.10
N VAL A 275 -15.68 17.73 14.65
CA VAL A 275 -16.99 17.84 14.01
C VAL A 275 -17.42 19.29 13.83
N GLU A 276 -17.22 20.16 14.83
CA GLU A 276 -17.51 21.59 14.67
C GLU A 276 -16.74 22.21 13.49
N ALA A 277 -15.44 21.92 13.38
CA ALA A 277 -14.62 22.38 12.27
C ALA A 277 -15.09 21.81 10.91
N TYR A 278 -15.45 20.52 10.84
CA TYR A 278 -16.00 19.92 9.62
C TYR A 278 -17.37 20.47 9.24
N HIS A 279 -18.22 20.81 10.20
CA HIS A 279 -19.47 21.51 9.93
C HIS A 279 -19.24 22.90 9.34
N GLN A 280 -18.26 23.65 9.87
CA GLN A 280 -17.88 24.94 9.29
C GLN A 280 -17.34 24.77 7.86
N ALA A 281 -16.50 23.75 7.61
CA ALA A 281 -16.03 23.41 6.27
C ALA A 281 -17.20 23.15 5.30
N ARG A 282 -18.20 22.35 5.70
CA ARG A 282 -19.39 22.04 4.88
C ARG A 282 -20.26 23.27 4.62
N HIS A 283 -20.43 24.13 5.62
CA HIS A 283 -21.17 25.39 5.50
C HIS A 283 -20.48 26.32 4.50
N THR A 284 -19.17 26.55 4.68
CA THR A 284 -18.38 27.44 3.80
C THR A 284 -18.32 26.93 2.36
N ALA A 285 -18.30 25.61 2.17
CA ALA A 285 -18.31 25.01 0.84
C ALA A 285 -19.55 25.39 0.02
N GLN A 286 -20.68 25.74 0.64
CA GLN A 286 -21.90 26.18 -0.07
C GLN A 286 -21.65 27.42 -0.96
N PHE A 287 -20.69 28.26 -0.58
CA PHE A 287 -20.31 29.48 -1.30
C PHE A 287 -19.30 29.25 -2.44
N VAL A 288 -18.86 28.01 -2.68
CA VAL A 288 -18.00 27.67 -3.82
C VAL A 288 -18.85 27.61 -5.08
N GLY A 289 -18.48 28.34 -6.14
CA GLY A 289 -19.32 28.53 -7.33
C GLY A 289 -19.51 27.28 -8.19
N ALA A 290 -18.44 26.54 -8.47
CA ALA A 290 -18.47 25.36 -9.33
C ALA A 290 -19.12 24.15 -8.60
N GLN A 291 -20.17 23.57 -9.19
CA GLN A 291 -20.95 22.49 -8.55
C GLN A 291 -20.12 21.23 -8.27
N PRO A 292 -19.29 20.71 -9.20
CA PRO A 292 -18.51 19.49 -8.93
C PRO A 292 -17.47 19.71 -7.83
N LEU A 293 -16.80 20.87 -7.85
CA LEU A 293 -15.83 21.25 -6.82
C LEU A 293 -16.50 21.46 -5.45
N ARG A 294 -17.67 22.11 -5.42
CA ARG A 294 -18.50 22.25 -4.22
C ARG A 294 -18.83 20.88 -3.62
N ALA A 295 -19.31 19.95 -4.45
CA ALA A 295 -19.66 18.60 -4.01
C ALA A 295 -18.43 17.85 -3.47
N ALA A 296 -17.29 17.93 -4.15
CA ALA A 296 -16.04 17.30 -3.71
C ALA A 296 -15.55 17.84 -2.35
N LEU A 297 -15.60 19.15 -2.15
CA LEU A 297 -15.20 19.80 -0.90
C LEU A 297 -16.16 19.47 0.26
N GLN A 298 -17.47 19.45 0.00
CA GLN A 298 -18.46 19.02 0.98
C GLN A 298 -18.31 17.55 1.34
N MET A 299 -18.04 16.69 0.34
CA MET A 299 -17.82 15.26 0.50
C MET A 299 -16.63 15.00 1.44
N GLN A 300 -15.47 15.61 1.18
CA GLN A 300 -14.27 15.44 2.03
C GLN A 300 -14.56 15.82 3.49
N SER A 301 -15.26 16.92 3.69
CA SER A 301 -15.64 17.41 5.03
C SER A 301 -16.62 16.46 5.73
N ALA A 302 -17.58 15.88 4.99
CA ALA A 302 -18.54 14.90 5.53
C ALA A 302 -17.87 13.56 5.88
N PHE A 303 -16.87 13.12 5.12
CA PHE A 303 -16.03 11.97 5.50
C PHE A 303 -15.25 12.23 6.79
N GLY A 304 -14.68 13.44 6.93
CA GLY A 304 -14.01 13.86 8.16
C GLY A 304 -14.94 13.83 9.37
N GLU A 305 -16.17 14.35 9.21
CA GLU A 305 -17.22 14.31 10.24
C GLU A 305 -17.59 12.86 10.63
N GLY A 306 -17.77 11.98 9.64
CA GLY A 306 -18.03 10.55 9.87
C GLY A 306 -16.90 9.89 10.65
N GLY A 307 -15.65 10.16 10.28
CA GLY A 307 -14.46 9.67 10.99
C GLY A 307 -14.38 10.18 12.43
N ALA A 308 -14.76 11.44 12.67
CA ALA A 308 -14.79 11.99 14.02
C ALA A 308 -15.86 11.33 14.90
N TRP A 309 -17.09 11.15 14.41
CA TRP A 309 -18.12 10.42 15.16
C TRP A 309 -17.75 8.95 15.38
N PHE A 310 -17.14 8.31 14.39
CA PHE A 310 -16.67 6.94 14.49
C PHE A 310 -15.63 6.80 15.62
N SER A 311 -14.66 7.72 15.68
CA SER A 311 -13.63 7.73 16.74
C SER A 311 -14.21 7.96 18.14
N ALA A 312 -15.35 8.65 18.23
CA ALA A 312 -16.06 8.88 19.48
C ALA A 312 -16.94 7.67 19.93
N GLY A 313 -17.05 6.62 19.12
CA GLY A 313 -17.98 5.51 19.36
C GLY A 313 -19.46 5.84 19.09
N GLU A 314 -19.74 7.02 18.54
CA GLU A 314 -21.10 7.49 18.22
C GLU A 314 -21.56 6.95 16.87
N TYR A 315 -21.66 5.62 16.76
CA TYR A 315 -21.78 4.94 15.47
C TYR A 315 -23.03 5.31 14.66
N ARG A 316 -24.16 5.62 15.31
CA ARG A 316 -25.36 6.06 14.59
C ARG A 316 -25.13 7.40 13.87
N ARG A 317 -24.46 8.36 14.53
CA ARG A 317 -24.12 9.66 13.96
C ARG A 317 -23.05 9.54 12.88
N ALA A 318 -22.09 8.64 13.10
CA ALA A 318 -21.08 8.30 12.08
C ALA A 318 -21.75 7.76 10.81
N ALA A 319 -22.72 6.84 10.95
CA ALA A 319 -23.47 6.30 9.83
C ALA A 319 -24.19 7.41 9.05
N GLU A 320 -24.90 8.32 9.73
CA GLU A 320 -25.57 9.45 9.09
C GLU A 320 -24.60 10.35 8.31
N ALA A 321 -23.44 10.68 8.89
CA ALA A 321 -22.42 11.48 8.24
C ALA A 321 -21.81 10.77 7.01
N TYR A 322 -21.51 9.46 7.10
CA TYR A 322 -21.00 8.68 5.98
C TYR A 322 -22.02 8.51 4.85
N ARG A 323 -23.32 8.36 5.16
CA ARG A 323 -24.39 8.38 4.15
C ARG A 323 -24.46 9.71 3.42
N ALA A 324 -24.36 10.82 4.16
CA ALA A 324 -24.31 12.16 3.56
C ALA A 324 -23.07 12.32 2.67
N ALA A 325 -21.93 11.79 3.10
CA ALA A 325 -20.69 11.78 2.33
C ALA A 325 -20.83 10.96 1.02
N ALA A 326 -21.47 9.79 1.06
CA ALA A 326 -21.72 8.96 -0.12
C ALA A 326 -22.60 9.67 -1.16
N VAL A 327 -23.67 10.35 -0.73
CA VAL A 327 -24.52 11.16 -1.63
C VAL A 327 -23.75 12.31 -2.26
N LEU A 328 -22.84 12.94 -1.51
CA LEU A 328 -21.99 14.00 -2.04
C LEU A 328 -20.92 13.45 -2.99
N ALA A 329 -20.37 12.27 -2.72
CA ALA A 329 -19.45 11.56 -3.59
C ALA A 329 -20.09 11.21 -4.93
N GLN A 330 -21.34 10.72 -4.91
CA GLN A 330 -22.13 10.49 -6.12
C GLN A 330 -22.27 11.76 -6.97
N ARG A 331 -22.60 12.90 -6.33
CA ARG A 331 -22.72 14.20 -7.02
C ARG A 331 -21.40 14.75 -7.54
N ALA A 332 -20.29 14.38 -6.91
CA ALA A 332 -18.95 14.70 -7.36
C ALA A 332 -18.40 13.67 -8.37
N GLU A 333 -19.22 12.70 -8.79
CA GLU A 333 -18.85 11.61 -9.70
C GLU A 333 -17.69 10.74 -9.18
N ASN A 334 -17.46 10.74 -7.85
CA ASN A 334 -16.42 9.94 -7.21
C ASN A 334 -17.00 8.62 -6.69
N ARG A 335 -17.00 7.60 -7.57
CA ARG A 335 -17.56 6.28 -7.27
C ARG A 335 -16.83 5.52 -6.16
N VAL A 336 -15.51 5.66 -6.09
CA VAL A 336 -14.70 5.00 -5.06
C VAL A 336 -15.15 5.46 -3.66
N LEU A 337 -15.33 6.77 -3.48
CA LEU A 337 -15.80 7.33 -2.22
C LEU A 337 -17.31 7.14 -2.01
N GLU A 338 -18.12 7.02 -3.07
CA GLU A 338 -19.53 6.64 -2.93
C GLU A 338 -19.66 5.24 -2.30
N ILE A 339 -18.91 4.26 -2.82
CA ILE A 339 -18.87 2.89 -2.28
C ILE A 339 -18.38 2.90 -0.83
N GLU A 340 -17.30 3.63 -0.55
CA GLU A 340 -16.71 3.69 0.80
C GLU A 340 -17.66 4.34 1.82
N GLY A 341 -18.37 5.41 1.44
CA GLY A 341 -19.32 6.07 2.32
C GLY A 341 -20.48 5.15 2.69
N TRP A 342 -21.06 4.44 1.72
CA TRP A 342 -22.10 3.45 2.00
C TRP A 342 -21.59 2.27 2.83
N ARG A 343 -20.40 1.74 2.52
CA ARG A 343 -19.79 0.66 3.31
C ARG A 343 -19.56 1.09 4.76
N MET A 344 -18.98 2.27 4.98
CA MET A 344 -18.70 2.75 6.33
C MET A 344 -19.98 3.04 7.10
N ALA A 345 -21.04 3.52 6.45
CA ALA A 345 -22.35 3.65 7.09
C ALA A 345 -22.89 2.30 7.59
N GLY A 346 -22.85 1.27 6.73
CA GLY A 346 -23.21 -0.09 7.10
C GLY A 346 -22.37 -0.61 8.26
N ARG A 347 -21.04 -0.44 8.19
CA ARG A 347 -20.11 -0.87 9.23
C ARG A 347 -20.39 -0.21 10.58
N CYS A 348 -20.69 1.08 10.59
CA CYS A 348 -21.08 1.79 11.81
C CYS A 348 -22.34 1.18 12.43
N LEU A 349 -23.35 0.86 11.62
CA LEU A 349 -24.58 0.26 12.12
C LEU A 349 -24.35 -1.15 12.68
N VAL A 350 -23.51 -1.97 12.05
CA VAL A 350 -23.09 -3.26 12.61
C VAL A 350 -22.43 -3.10 13.97
N LEU A 351 -21.49 -2.17 14.10
CA LEU A 351 -20.83 -1.88 15.39
C LEU A 351 -21.80 -1.32 16.44
N GLY A 352 -22.82 -0.58 16.01
CA GLY A 352 -23.92 -0.10 16.84
C GLY A 352 -25.00 -1.14 17.16
N GLY A 353 -24.87 -2.38 16.67
CA GLY A 353 -25.81 -3.49 16.91
C GLY A 353 -27.03 -3.54 15.98
N ASP A 354 -27.09 -2.70 14.94
CA ASP A 354 -28.20 -2.64 13.98
C ASP A 354 -27.81 -3.28 12.63
N GLY A 355 -27.69 -4.61 12.64
CA GLY A 355 -27.32 -5.38 11.46
C GLY A 355 -28.36 -5.34 10.34
N ILE A 356 -29.65 -5.12 10.66
CA ILE A 356 -30.73 -5.05 9.67
C ILE A 356 -30.60 -3.76 8.86
N ALA A 357 -30.46 -2.61 9.54
CA ALA A 357 -30.27 -1.34 8.85
C ALA A 357 -28.96 -1.31 8.05
N ALA A 358 -27.91 -1.98 8.54
CA ALA A 358 -26.64 -2.10 7.85
C ALA A 358 -26.78 -2.75 6.45
N MET A 359 -27.67 -3.73 6.30
CA MET A 359 -27.89 -4.41 5.00
C MET A 359 -28.27 -3.42 3.89
N SER A 360 -29.09 -2.41 4.19
CA SER A 360 -29.52 -1.41 3.20
C SER A 360 -28.36 -0.54 2.73
N ASP A 361 -27.45 -0.17 3.63
CA ASP A 361 -26.26 0.61 3.25
C ASP A 361 -25.28 -0.24 2.44
N TYR A 362 -25.07 -1.51 2.80
CA TYR A 362 -24.25 -2.40 1.98
C TYR A 362 -24.86 -2.68 0.59
N ALA A 363 -26.18 -2.78 0.47
CA ALA A 363 -26.85 -2.87 -0.83
C ALA A 363 -26.58 -1.63 -1.70
N ARG A 364 -26.53 -0.43 -1.11
CA ARG A 364 -26.17 0.81 -1.83
C ARG A 364 -24.70 0.84 -2.24
N ALA A 365 -23.79 0.29 -1.43
CA ALA A 365 -22.39 0.12 -1.83
C ALA A 365 -22.25 -0.82 -3.05
N ILE A 366 -23.01 -1.92 -3.07
CA ILE A 366 -23.05 -2.83 -4.23
C ILE A 366 -23.62 -2.12 -5.47
N ASP A 367 -24.71 -1.37 -5.33
CA ASP A 367 -25.30 -0.64 -6.46
C ASP A 367 -24.37 0.44 -7.02
N ALA A 368 -23.71 1.20 -6.15
CA ALA A 368 -22.71 2.21 -6.52
C ALA A 368 -21.53 1.62 -7.31
N ALA A 369 -21.22 0.33 -7.11
CA ALA A 369 -20.15 -0.37 -7.81
C ALA A 369 -20.56 -0.94 -9.18
N ARG A 370 -21.87 -0.99 -9.51
CA ARG A 370 -22.38 -1.54 -10.78
C ARG A 370 -21.73 -0.95 -12.04
N PRO A 371 -21.47 0.38 -12.18
CA PRO A 371 -20.89 0.93 -13.41
C PRO A 371 -19.39 0.65 -13.57
N LEU A 372 -18.69 0.20 -12.52
CA LEU A 372 -17.25 -0.05 -12.56
C LEU A 372 -16.93 -1.41 -13.21
N SER A 373 -15.76 -1.53 -13.83
CA SER A 373 -15.21 -2.81 -14.28
C SER A 373 -14.80 -3.70 -13.09
N ALA A 374 -14.61 -4.99 -13.34
CA ALA A 374 -14.16 -5.94 -12.31
C ALA A 374 -12.83 -5.53 -11.65
N GLY A 375 -11.85 -5.08 -12.45
CA GLY A 375 -10.56 -4.62 -11.96
C GLY A 375 -10.66 -3.36 -11.08
N GLU A 376 -11.46 -2.38 -11.50
CA GLU A 376 -11.70 -1.17 -10.69
C GLU A 376 -12.40 -1.51 -9.36
N ARG A 377 -13.42 -2.38 -9.38
CA ARG A 377 -14.14 -2.82 -8.18
C ARG A 377 -13.21 -3.47 -7.15
N ALA A 378 -12.26 -4.29 -7.60
CA ALA A 378 -11.29 -4.95 -6.74
C ALA A 378 -10.35 -3.95 -6.01
N GLN A 379 -10.14 -2.76 -6.58
CA GLN A 379 -9.34 -1.68 -5.98
C GLN A 379 -10.18 -0.74 -5.09
N THR A 380 -11.49 -0.96 -4.97
CA THR A 380 -12.37 -0.20 -4.05
C THR A 380 -12.55 -0.95 -2.73
N THR A 381 -13.40 -0.42 -1.85
CA THR A 381 -13.79 -1.10 -0.61
C THR A 381 -15.01 -2.02 -0.76
N LEU A 382 -15.50 -2.26 -1.99
CA LEU A 382 -16.54 -3.25 -2.26
C LEU A 382 -16.20 -4.65 -1.70
N PRO A 383 -14.97 -5.21 -1.87
CA PRO A 383 -14.63 -6.51 -1.30
C PRO A 383 -14.82 -6.54 0.23
N LEU A 384 -14.55 -5.43 0.92
CA LEU A 384 -14.77 -5.30 2.36
C LEU A 384 -16.27 -5.26 2.70
N ALA A 385 -17.09 -4.57 1.91
CA ALA A 385 -18.54 -4.57 2.07
C ALA A 385 -19.14 -5.98 1.94
N LEU A 386 -18.66 -6.77 0.97
CA LEU A 386 -19.07 -8.16 0.80
C LEU A 386 -18.61 -9.04 1.97
N SER A 387 -17.39 -8.82 2.47
CA SER A 387 -16.90 -9.52 3.67
C SER A 387 -17.74 -9.21 4.91
N ASP A 388 -18.06 -7.93 5.15
CA ASP A 388 -18.95 -7.52 6.24
C ASP A 388 -20.33 -8.20 6.13
N LEU A 389 -20.88 -8.29 4.91
CA LEU A 389 -22.12 -9.02 4.65
C LEU A 389 -22.00 -10.52 4.95
N LEU A 390 -20.89 -11.18 4.58
CA LEU A 390 -20.67 -12.59 4.94
C LEU A 390 -20.66 -12.79 6.45
N HIS A 391 -20.02 -11.88 7.21
CA HIS A 391 -20.02 -11.92 8.67
C HIS A 391 -21.42 -11.71 9.27
N LEU A 392 -22.23 -10.82 8.68
CA LEU A 392 -23.62 -10.62 9.10
C LEU A 392 -24.49 -11.86 8.86
N GLN A 393 -24.25 -12.62 7.79
CA GLN A 393 -25.02 -13.82 7.49
C GLN A 393 -24.57 -15.04 8.31
N ASP A 394 -23.26 -15.28 8.42
CA ASP A 394 -22.68 -16.40 9.17
C ASP A 394 -21.21 -16.09 9.54
N SER A 395 -21.01 -15.41 10.67
CA SER A 395 -19.67 -15.02 11.12
C SER A 395 -18.75 -16.22 11.37
N ARG A 396 -19.26 -17.34 11.90
CA ARG A 396 -18.45 -18.54 12.16
C ARG A 396 -17.85 -19.08 10.86
N ARG A 397 -18.62 -19.06 9.78
CA ARG A 397 -18.21 -19.52 8.45
C ARG A 397 -17.34 -18.52 7.74
N ALA A 398 -17.63 -17.22 7.82
CA ALA A 398 -16.75 -16.17 7.32
C ALA A 398 -15.35 -16.29 7.94
N GLN A 399 -15.26 -16.46 9.26
CA GLN A 399 -13.99 -16.73 9.96
C GLN A 399 -13.33 -18.06 9.53
N ALA A 400 -14.11 -19.06 9.10
CA ALA A 400 -13.54 -20.30 8.59
C ALA A 400 -12.90 -20.12 7.20
N LEU A 401 -13.45 -19.23 6.37
CA LEU A 401 -12.83 -18.83 5.10
C LEU A 401 -11.51 -18.08 5.35
N GLU A 402 -11.50 -17.15 6.29
CA GLU A 402 -10.30 -16.39 6.72
C GLU A 402 -9.19 -17.34 7.21
N ARG A 403 -9.51 -18.24 8.16
CA ARG A 403 -8.56 -19.26 8.66
C ARG A 403 -8.04 -20.19 7.56
N CYS A 404 -8.85 -20.47 6.55
CA CYS A 404 -8.42 -21.29 5.40
C CYS A 404 -7.35 -20.56 4.57
N ALA A 405 -7.52 -19.26 4.32
CA ALA A 405 -6.51 -18.42 3.67
C ALA A 405 -5.23 -18.33 4.50
N GLU A 406 -5.34 -18.04 5.80
CA GLU A 406 -4.19 -18.00 6.71
C GLU A 406 -3.42 -19.33 6.71
N SER A 407 -4.13 -20.46 6.78
CA SER A 407 -3.52 -21.79 6.75
C SER A 407 -2.86 -22.09 5.40
N TYR A 408 -3.41 -21.59 4.30
CA TYR A 408 -2.79 -21.72 2.97
C TYR A 408 -1.49 -20.91 2.91
N GLN A 409 -1.50 -19.66 3.35
CA GLN A 409 -0.31 -18.82 3.39
C GLN A 409 0.79 -19.43 4.27
N GLN A 410 0.45 -19.95 5.44
CA GLN A 410 1.41 -20.65 6.31
C GLN A 410 2.03 -21.89 5.63
N ARG A 411 1.23 -22.67 4.89
CA ARG A 411 1.75 -23.81 4.11
C ARG A 411 2.65 -23.36 2.97
N LYS A 412 2.29 -22.29 2.24
CA LYS A 412 3.11 -21.68 1.17
C LYS A 412 4.50 -21.34 1.69
N ASN A 413 4.56 -20.56 2.77
CA ASN A 413 5.80 -20.11 3.39
C ASN A 413 6.64 -21.30 3.88
N ARG A 414 6.01 -22.34 4.42
CA ARG A 414 6.69 -23.57 4.85
C ARG A 414 7.30 -24.32 3.67
N PHE A 415 6.59 -24.48 2.55
CA PHE A 415 7.13 -25.17 1.38
C PHE A 415 8.33 -24.42 0.78
N ILE A 416 8.26 -23.08 0.70
CA ILE A 416 9.40 -22.25 0.29
C ILE A 416 10.59 -22.48 1.22
N ALA A 417 10.39 -22.39 2.54
CA ALA A 417 11.46 -22.60 3.51
C ALA A 417 12.05 -24.02 3.44
N ASP A 418 11.24 -25.06 3.26
CA ASP A 418 11.69 -26.44 3.12
C ASP A 418 12.50 -26.64 1.81
N ALA A 419 12.10 -25.99 0.71
CA ALA A 419 12.84 -25.98 -0.55
C ALA A 419 14.21 -25.28 -0.40
N GLU A 420 14.24 -24.08 0.17
CA GLU A 420 15.46 -23.31 0.46
C GLU A 420 16.43 -24.13 1.32
N ASN A 421 15.95 -24.73 2.41
CA ASN A 421 16.76 -25.57 3.29
C ASN A 421 17.29 -26.83 2.57
N THR A 422 16.54 -27.37 1.63
CA THR A 422 16.97 -28.55 0.87
C THR A 422 18.10 -28.20 -0.10
N VAL A 423 18.00 -27.08 -0.82
CA VAL A 423 19.05 -26.56 -1.70
C VAL A 423 20.30 -26.20 -0.90
N ALA A 424 20.16 -25.53 0.25
CA ALA A 424 21.30 -25.16 1.08
C ALA A 424 22.09 -26.39 1.61
N ARG A 425 21.42 -27.52 1.86
CA ARG A 425 22.05 -28.75 2.40
C ARG A 425 22.72 -29.63 1.34
N HIS A 426 22.23 -29.63 0.11
CA HIS A 426 22.76 -30.45 -0.96
C HIS A 426 23.47 -29.52 -1.94
N ALA A 427 24.81 -29.59 -2.01
CA ALA A 427 25.63 -28.76 -2.92
C ALA A 427 24.88 -28.50 -4.22
N ALA A 428 24.51 -27.23 -4.45
CA ALA A 428 23.45 -26.81 -5.34
C ALA A 428 23.79 -27.07 -6.82
N THR A 429 23.78 -28.33 -7.23
CA THR A 429 23.91 -28.69 -8.64
C THR A 429 22.64 -28.26 -9.38
N PRO A 430 22.75 -27.82 -10.65
CA PRO A 430 21.57 -27.42 -11.43
C PRO A 430 20.49 -28.49 -11.49
N ALA A 431 20.88 -29.77 -11.55
CA ALA A 431 19.93 -30.88 -11.57
C ALA A 431 19.18 -31.05 -10.23
N ALA A 432 19.86 -30.87 -9.10
CA ALA A 432 19.23 -30.95 -7.79
C ALA A 432 18.27 -29.77 -7.55
N VAL A 433 18.67 -28.55 -7.93
CA VAL A 433 17.83 -27.35 -7.81
C VAL A 433 16.55 -27.50 -8.63
N ARG A 434 16.65 -27.93 -9.90
CA ARG A 434 15.47 -28.22 -10.74
C ARG A 434 14.54 -29.25 -10.10
N GLN A 435 15.09 -30.30 -9.48
CA GLN A 435 14.26 -31.29 -8.79
C GLN A 435 13.53 -30.72 -7.57
N VAL A 436 14.19 -29.87 -6.79
CA VAL A 436 13.57 -29.18 -5.64
C VAL A 436 12.48 -28.24 -6.12
N GLU A 437 12.75 -27.47 -7.17
CA GLU A 437 11.81 -26.53 -7.77
C GLU A 437 10.56 -27.24 -8.30
N CYS A 438 10.70 -28.34 -9.07
CA CYS A 438 9.55 -29.12 -9.52
C CYS A 438 8.69 -29.62 -8.34
N ARG A 439 9.30 -30.05 -7.23
CA ARG A 439 8.57 -30.50 -6.03
C ARG A 439 7.89 -29.34 -5.31
N LEU A 440 8.55 -28.19 -5.22
CA LEU A 440 7.98 -26.97 -4.66
C LEU A 440 6.75 -26.57 -5.47
N GLN A 441 6.87 -26.51 -6.79
CA GLN A 441 5.78 -26.14 -7.68
C GLN A 441 4.56 -27.07 -7.51
N GLN A 442 4.78 -28.38 -7.50
CA GLN A 442 3.72 -29.37 -7.26
C GLN A 442 3.07 -29.21 -5.87
N SER A 443 3.86 -28.93 -4.83
CA SER A 443 3.35 -28.78 -3.47
C SER A 443 2.51 -27.52 -3.31
N LEU A 444 2.91 -26.42 -3.96
CA LEU A 444 2.18 -25.17 -4.00
C LEU A 444 0.83 -25.35 -4.72
N GLU A 445 0.84 -25.95 -5.91
CA GLU A 445 -0.36 -26.22 -6.70
C GLU A 445 -1.38 -27.08 -5.93
N LEU A 446 -0.92 -28.20 -5.35
CA LEU A 446 -1.78 -29.08 -4.55
C LEU A 446 -2.36 -28.38 -3.32
N SER A 447 -1.58 -27.52 -2.66
CA SER A 447 -2.04 -26.75 -1.50
C SER A 447 -3.09 -25.70 -1.88
N PHE A 448 -2.91 -25.06 -3.03
CA PHE A 448 -3.86 -24.10 -3.58
C PHE A 448 -5.19 -24.78 -3.93
N LEU A 449 -5.17 -25.89 -4.66
CA LEU A 449 -6.36 -26.68 -5.00
C LEU A 449 -7.10 -27.17 -3.75
N ARG A 450 -6.36 -27.61 -2.73
CA ARG A 450 -6.93 -28.03 -1.44
C ARG A 450 -7.62 -26.87 -0.72
N ALA A 451 -6.98 -25.70 -0.66
CA ALA A 451 -7.55 -24.52 -0.02
C ALA A 451 -8.83 -24.05 -0.73
N ARG A 452 -8.82 -24.04 -2.07
CA ARG A 452 -10.00 -23.72 -2.88
C ARG A 452 -11.14 -24.69 -2.62
N THR A 453 -10.88 -26.00 -2.71
CA THR A 453 -11.89 -27.04 -2.43
C THR A 453 -12.50 -26.88 -1.03
N GLN A 454 -11.67 -26.60 -0.03
CA GLN A 454 -12.13 -26.39 1.34
C GLN A 454 -13.05 -25.16 1.46
N ARG A 455 -12.70 -24.02 0.83
CA ARG A 455 -13.54 -22.82 0.84
C ARG A 455 -14.85 -23.03 0.09
N GLU A 456 -14.82 -23.73 -1.03
CA GLU A 456 -16.04 -24.07 -1.77
C GLU A 456 -16.99 -24.93 -0.94
N GLN A 457 -16.47 -25.93 -0.23
CA GLN A 457 -17.29 -26.75 0.66
C GLN A 457 -17.93 -25.90 1.76
N LEU A 458 -17.15 -24.99 2.38
CA LEU A 458 -17.68 -24.05 3.37
C LEU A 458 -18.80 -23.18 2.79
N ILE A 459 -18.68 -22.72 1.55
CA ILE A 459 -19.69 -21.88 0.88
C ILE A 459 -20.96 -22.69 0.58
N VAL A 460 -20.83 -23.92 0.06
CA VAL A 460 -21.96 -24.82 -0.23
C VAL A 460 -22.79 -25.10 1.02
N ASP A 461 -22.11 -25.35 2.15
CA ASP A 461 -22.72 -25.63 3.45
C ASP A 461 -23.31 -24.38 4.14
N GLY A 462 -23.19 -23.19 3.53
CA GLY A 462 -23.74 -21.93 4.03
C GLY A 462 -25.25 -21.81 3.84
N CYS A 463 -25.87 -20.83 4.52
CA CYS A 463 -27.29 -20.51 4.29
C CYS A 463 -27.50 -19.86 2.90
N PRO A 464 -28.74 -19.84 2.36
CA PRO A 464 -29.02 -19.22 1.05
C PRO A 464 -28.52 -17.77 0.94
N ALA A 465 -28.68 -16.96 1.99
CA ALA A 465 -28.22 -15.58 2.01
C ALA A 465 -26.69 -15.48 1.93
N PHE A 466 -25.95 -16.33 2.66
CA PHE A 466 -24.48 -16.38 2.58
C PHE A 466 -24.02 -16.72 1.16
N ARG A 467 -24.66 -17.71 0.52
CA ARG A 467 -24.37 -18.09 -0.87
C ARG A 467 -24.68 -16.98 -1.87
N GLN A 468 -25.75 -16.21 -1.64
CA GLN A 468 -26.09 -15.06 -2.47
C GLN A 468 -24.98 -13.99 -2.43
N ILE A 469 -24.42 -13.68 -1.26
CA ILE A 469 -23.30 -12.73 -1.14
C ILE A 469 -22.07 -13.23 -1.92
N VAL A 470 -21.78 -14.53 -1.85
CA VAL A 470 -20.71 -15.13 -2.67
C VAL A 470 -21.00 -15.03 -4.16
N ALA A 471 -22.23 -15.26 -4.60
CA ALA A 471 -22.63 -15.08 -5.99
C ALA A 471 -22.42 -13.63 -6.46
N ILE A 472 -22.76 -12.64 -5.63
CA ILE A 472 -22.50 -11.22 -5.92
C ILE A 472 -21.00 -10.97 -6.08
N GLY A 473 -20.17 -11.45 -5.15
CA GLY A 473 -18.72 -11.31 -5.25
C GLY A 473 -18.15 -11.97 -6.50
N ARG A 474 -18.68 -13.12 -6.92
CA ARG A 474 -18.27 -13.78 -8.17
C ARG A 474 -18.69 -13.02 -9.43
N GLN A 475 -19.86 -12.39 -9.40
CA GLN A 475 -20.38 -11.55 -10.47
C GLN A 475 -19.58 -10.23 -10.56
N TYR A 476 -19.20 -9.65 -9.42
CA TYR A 476 -18.66 -8.29 -9.38
C TYR A 476 -17.13 -8.22 -9.37
N LEU A 477 -16.44 -9.21 -8.80
CA LEU A 477 -14.98 -9.22 -8.63
C LEU A 477 -14.32 -10.19 -9.61
N HIS A 478 -14.51 -11.50 -9.43
CA HIS A 478 -14.03 -12.52 -10.38
C HIS A 478 -14.75 -13.86 -10.15
N PRO A 479 -14.87 -14.74 -11.16
CA PRO A 479 -15.68 -15.96 -11.08
C PRO A 479 -15.29 -16.94 -9.96
N HIS A 480 -14.08 -16.82 -9.42
CA HIS A 480 -13.54 -17.67 -8.35
C HIS A 480 -13.53 -17.00 -6.98
N TRP A 481 -14.16 -15.84 -6.83
CA TRP A 481 -14.24 -15.17 -5.54
C TRP A 481 -14.91 -16.06 -4.50
N ASN A 482 -14.27 -16.17 -3.34
CA ASN A 482 -14.69 -17.08 -2.28
C ASN A 482 -14.50 -16.47 -0.88
N GLY A 483 -14.54 -15.14 -0.76
CA GLY A 483 -14.39 -14.37 0.48
C GLY A 483 -13.03 -13.65 0.63
N LEU A 484 -12.83 -12.93 1.72
CA LEU A 484 -11.55 -12.31 2.08
C LEU A 484 -10.88 -13.03 3.28
N PRO A 485 -9.54 -12.99 3.40
CA PRO A 485 -8.58 -12.62 2.36
C PRO A 485 -8.74 -13.50 1.12
N ASP A 486 -8.48 -12.94 -0.06
CA ASP A 486 -8.52 -13.70 -1.30
C ASP A 486 -7.33 -14.67 -1.36
N ILE A 487 -7.50 -15.80 -2.06
CA ILE A 487 -6.45 -16.80 -2.24
C ILE A 487 -5.94 -16.70 -3.67
N ALA A 488 -4.76 -16.09 -3.82
CA ALA A 488 -4.07 -16.00 -5.09
C ALA A 488 -3.45 -17.34 -5.51
N HIS A 489 -3.38 -17.55 -6.83
CA HIS A 489 -2.61 -18.65 -7.41
C HIS A 489 -1.13 -18.51 -7.02
N PRO A 490 -0.41 -19.60 -6.72
CA PRO A 490 1.00 -19.51 -6.32
C PRO A 490 1.95 -19.02 -7.42
N PHE A 491 1.49 -18.89 -8.67
CA PHE A 491 2.26 -18.46 -9.84
C PHE A 491 1.53 -17.36 -10.63
N ASP A 492 0.68 -16.59 -9.94
CA ASP A 492 -0.06 -15.44 -10.50
C ASP A 492 -0.89 -15.73 -11.77
N ALA A 493 -1.22 -17.00 -12.01
CA ALA A 493 -2.17 -17.36 -13.06
C ALA A 493 -3.50 -16.63 -12.77
N PRO A 494 -4.06 -15.87 -13.72
CA PRO A 494 -5.27 -15.13 -13.49
C PRO A 494 -6.44 -16.10 -13.24
N PRO A 495 -7.46 -15.71 -12.46
CA PRO A 495 -8.56 -16.59 -12.10
C PRO A 495 -9.20 -17.33 -13.29
N GLY A 496 -9.33 -16.68 -14.46
CA GLY A 496 -9.91 -17.29 -15.66
C GLY A 496 -9.14 -18.46 -16.28
N GLN A 497 -7.91 -18.74 -15.82
CA GLN A 497 -7.07 -19.85 -16.29
C GLN A 497 -7.05 -21.03 -15.31
N TRP A 498 -7.73 -20.92 -14.16
CA TRP A 498 -7.76 -21.99 -13.18
C TRP A 498 -8.67 -23.14 -13.65
N GLN A 499 -8.36 -24.38 -13.27
CA GLN A 499 -9.24 -25.52 -13.54
C GLN A 499 -10.68 -25.20 -13.08
N GLN A 500 -11.66 -25.56 -13.92
CA GLN A 500 -13.08 -25.32 -13.67
C GLN A 500 -13.49 -25.96 -12.34
N MET A 501 -14.03 -25.12 -11.45
CA MET A 501 -14.62 -25.59 -10.19
C MET A 501 -15.86 -26.43 -10.48
N PRO A 502 -16.24 -27.35 -9.57
CA PRO A 502 -17.56 -27.95 -9.62
C PRO A 502 -18.62 -26.85 -9.70
N GLN A 503 -19.57 -26.97 -10.64
CA GLN A 503 -20.72 -26.08 -10.81
C GLN A 503 -21.69 -26.21 -9.62
N SER A 504 -21.22 -26.01 -8.39
CA SER A 504 -22.05 -26.23 -7.19
C SER A 504 -23.07 -25.10 -6.99
N MET A 505 -22.97 -23.99 -7.74
CA MET A 505 -23.99 -22.94 -7.79
C MET A 505 -24.06 -22.39 -9.20
N ALA A 506 -25.19 -22.60 -9.88
CA ALA A 506 -25.59 -21.74 -10.98
C ALA A 506 -25.57 -20.29 -10.46
N GLN A 507 -24.78 -19.42 -11.09
CA GLN A 507 -24.80 -18.00 -10.75
C GLN A 507 -26.15 -17.46 -11.24
N PRO A 508 -26.97 -16.84 -10.38
CA PRO A 508 -28.13 -16.10 -10.85
C PRO A 508 -27.66 -15.03 -11.84
N ASP A 509 -28.41 -14.82 -12.93
CA ASP A 509 -28.03 -13.86 -13.98
C ASP A 509 -27.84 -12.43 -13.42
N ASP A 510 -28.54 -12.05 -12.34
CA ASP A 510 -28.34 -10.79 -11.62
C ASP A 510 -28.50 -10.93 -10.08
N ALA A 511 -27.58 -11.68 -9.45
CA ALA A 511 -27.58 -11.87 -7.98
C ALA A 511 -27.56 -10.55 -7.20
N ALA A 512 -26.84 -9.54 -7.71
CA ALA A 512 -26.78 -8.21 -7.11
C ALA A 512 -28.12 -7.47 -7.19
N GLY A 513 -28.79 -7.50 -8.35
CA GLY A 513 -30.11 -6.90 -8.52
C GLY A 513 -31.17 -7.50 -7.60
N GLU A 514 -31.19 -8.83 -7.47
CA GLU A 514 -32.10 -9.53 -6.56
C GLU A 514 -31.87 -9.11 -5.10
N PHE A 515 -30.61 -9.04 -4.66
CA PHE A 515 -30.25 -8.62 -3.31
C PHE A 515 -30.71 -7.18 -3.02
N ILE A 516 -30.45 -6.25 -3.93
CA ILE A 516 -30.87 -4.85 -3.80
C ILE A 516 -32.40 -4.75 -3.66
N GLN A 517 -33.16 -5.44 -4.53
CA GLN A 517 -34.63 -5.43 -4.50
C GLN A 517 -35.21 -6.02 -3.21
N GLN A 518 -34.63 -7.12 -2.71
CA GLN A 518 -35.06 -7.74 -1.45
C GLN A 518 -34.85 -6.81 -0.26
N THR A 519 -33.73 -6.08 -0.25
CA THR A 519 -33.37 -5.16 0.84
C THR A 519 -34.26 -3.92 0.85
N ASP A 520 -34.59 -3.38 -0.33
CA ASP A 520 -35.52 -2.26 -0.50
C ASP A 520 -36.96 -2.64 -0.11
N SER A 521 -37.38 -3.88 -0.36
CA SER A 521 -38.71 -4.36 0.00
C SER A 521 -38.89 -4.51 1.51
N ARG A 522 -37.85 -4.99 2.21
CA ARG A 522 -37.85 -5.12 3.68
C ARG A 522 -37.93 -3.76 4.37
N THR A 523 -37.13 -2.80 3.93
CA THR A 523 -37.13 -1.43 4.49
C THR A 523 -38.45 -0.68 4.24
N ARG A 524 -39.17 -0.96 3.14
CA ARG A 524 -40.51 -0.40 2.89
C ARG A 524 -41.59 -0.99 3.80
N HIS A 525 -41.53 -2.30 4.09
CA HIS A 525 -42.47 -2.94 5.01
C HIS A 525 -42.33 -2.46 6.45
N GLU A 526 -41.11 -2.19 6.92
CA GLU A 526 -40.89 -1.62 8.27
C GLU A 526 -41.39 -0.18 8.39
N LYS A 527 -41.19 0.67 7.36
CA LYS A 527 -41.71 2.04 7.36
C LYS A 527 -43.24 2.12 7.18
N GLY A 528 -43.85 1.11 6.55
CA GLY A 528 -45.30 1.01 6.39
C GLY A 528 -46.02 0.34 7.57
N GLY A 529 -45.29 -0.32 8.48
CA GLY A 529 -45.83 -1.02 9.65
C GLY A 529 -46.17 -0.09 10.82
N ASP A 530 -45.58 1.10 10.89
CA ASP A 530 -45.74 2.06 11.99
C ASP A 530 -47.07 2.85 11.95
N ASN A 531 -48.05 2.39 11.16
CA ASN A 531 -49.36 3.04 11.03
C ASN A 531 -50.55 2.07 11.05
N ARG A 532 -50.41 0.89 11.66
CA ARG A 532 -51.55 0.03 12.00
C ARG A 532 -51.47 -0.43 13.44
N GLY A 533 -52.36 0.15 14.25
CA GLY A 533 -52.55 -0.20 15.64
C GLY A 533 -52.83 -1.69 15.84
N ASP A 534 -52.27 -2.17 16.94
CA ASP A 534 -52.83 -3.12 17.89
C ASP A 534 -53.65 -4.30 17.30
N ARG A 535 -53.01 -5.47 17.22
CA ARG A 535 -53.62 -6.76 17.56
C ARG A 535 -52.57 -7.85 17.74
N THR A 536 -52.63 -8.44 18.94
CA THR A 536 -51.96 -9.64 19.44
C THR A 536 -52.09 -10.88 18.57
N THR A 537 -50.97 -11.57 18.35
CA THR A 537 -50.71 -13.04 18.34
C THR A 537 -49.30 -13.20 17.77
N GLY A 538 -48.28 -13.74 18.45
CA GLY A 538 -48.23 -15.09 19.00
C GLY A 538 -47.61 -16.03 17.95
N ASP A 539 -46.29 -16.28 18.08
CA ASP A 539 -45.46 -17.41 17.61
C ASP A 539 -44.25 -17.13 16.70
N ARG A 540 -43.10 -17.54 17.27
CA ARG A 540 -41.91 -18.23 16.72
C ARG A 540 -41.17 -17.67 15.50
N LEU A 541 -39.88 -17.39 15.71
CA LEU A 541 -38.83 -17.46 14.70
C LEU A 541 -37.61 -18.21 15.27
N CYS A 542 -37.20 -19.25 14.53
CA CYS A 542 -35.91 -19.92 14.60
C CYS A 542 -34.82 -19.05 13.97
#